data_AF-A0A8T0MJJ2-F1
#
_entry.id   AF-A0A8T0MJJ2-F1
#
_cell.length_a   1.000
_cell.length_b   1.000
_cell.length_c   1.000
_cell.angle_alpha   90.00
_cell.angle_beta   90.00
_cell.angle_gamma   90.00
#
_symmetry.space_group_name_H-M   'P 1'
#
loop_
_entity.id
_entity.type
_entity.pdbx_description
1 polymer ?
#
loop_
_entity_poly.entity_id
_entity_poly.type
_entity_poly.pdbx_seq_one_letter_code
_entity_poly.pdbx_strand_id
1 'polypeptide(L)' 'MACRRKTPCWTAWSNENPGRRYYRCPAGMTPGDYGFFQWVDREATPYERTLLCDLRDAVWSLRRENAEAN' A
#
# COMPACT_ATOMS: atom_id res chain seq x y z
N MET A 1 3.66 -11.59 -18.61
CA MET A 1 3.15 -10.89 -19.81
C MET A 1 2.52 -9.58 -19.36
N ALA A 2 2.75 -8.46 -20.05
CA ALA A 2 2.10 -7.20 -19.68
C ALA A 2 0.60 -7.26 -20.03
N CYS A 3 -0.27 -6.84 -19.11
CA CYS A 3 -1.74 -6.90 -19.23
C CYS A 3 -2.32 -6.04 -20.39
N ARG A 4 -1.50 -5.34 -21.21
CA ARG A 4 -1.84 -4.45 -22.37
C ARG A 4 -3.04 -3.49 -22.19
N ARG A 5 -3.58 -3.38 -20.99
CA ARG A 5 -4.67 -2.50 -20.58
C ARG A 5 -4.09 -1.44 -19.64
N LYS A 6 -4.73 -0.27 -19.60
CA LYS A 6 -4.45 0.72 -18.55
C LYS A 6 -4.68 0.05 -17.20
N THR A 7 -3.72 0.24 -16.30
CA THR A 7 -3.72 -0.38 -15.00
C THR A 7 -3.81 0.69 -13.91
N PRO A 8 -4.61 0.50 -12.86
CA PRO A 8 -4.66 1.42 -11.74
C PRO A 8 -3.33 1.40 -10.97
N CYS A 9 -3.06 2.53 -10.30
CA CYS A 9 -1.99 2.67 -9.33
C CYS A 9 -2.58 2.34 -7.95
N TRP A 10 -2.16 1.21 -7.38
CA TRP A 10 -2.57 0.77 -6.05
C TRP A 10 -1.59 1.25 -5.00
N THR A 11 -2.06 1.30 -3.75
CA THR A 11 -1.23 1.57 -2.57
C THR A 11 -1.11 0.29 -1.75
N ALA A 12 0.11 -0.07 -1.35
CA ALA A 12 0.35 -1.17 -0.43
C ALA A 12 0.08 -0.72 1.02
N TRP A 13 -0.59 -1.59 1.76
CA TRP A 13 -1.02 -1.33 3.14
C TRP A 13 -0.29 -2.22 4.16
N SER A 14 0.70 -3.01 3.73
CA SER A 14 1.47 -3.86 4.63
C SER A 14 2.53 -3.05 5.38
N ASN A 15 2.95 -3.54 6.55
CA ASN A 15 4.04 -2.94 7.33
C ASN A 15 5.39 -3.02 6.60
N GLU A 16 5.57 -3.99 5.71
CA GLU A 16 6.80 -4.12 4.92
C GLU A 16 6.93 -3.06 3.83
N ASN A 17 5.79 -2.63 3.25
CA ASN A 17 5.73 -1.65 2.17
C ASN A 17 4.68 -0.58 2.48
N PRO A 18 4.81 0.18 3.58
CA PRO A 18 3.76 1.08 4.04
C PRO A 18 3.59 2.24 3.06
N GLY A 19 2.39 2.38 2.49
CA GLY A 19 2.05 3.48 1.59
C GLY A 19 2.74 3.41 0.21
N ARG A 20 3.53 2.36 -0.07
CA ARG A 20 4.28 2.24 -1.33
C ARG A 20 3.33 1.92 -2.48
N ARG A 21 3.47 2.63 -3.61
CA ARG A 21 2.55 2.46 -4.74
C ARG A 21 3.06 1.45 -5.75
N TYR A 22 2.14 0.71 -6.35
CA TYR A 22 2.43 -0.28 -7.39
C TYR A 22 1.36 -0.33 -8.48
N TYR A 23 1.75 -0.77 -9.66
CA TYR A 23 0.85 -1.14 -10.74
C TYR A 23 0.58 -2.63 -10.71
N ARG A 24 -0.69 -3.02 -10.80
CA ARG A 24 -1.13 -4.41 -11.02
C ARG A 24 -2.44 -4.40 -11.78
N CYS A 25 -2.61 -5.36 -12.70
CA CYS A 25 -3.80 -5.49 -13.54
C CYS A 25 -5.07 -5.53 -12.65
N PRO A 26 -6.18 -4.86 -13.04
CA PRO A 26 -7.42 -4.85 -12.24
C PRO A 26 -7.99 -6.24 -11.95
N ALA A 27 -7.75 -7.18 -12.86
CA ALA A 27 -8.12 -8.58 -12.74
C ALA A 27 -7.23 -9.35 -11.75
N GLY A 28 -6.41 -8.66 -10.95
CA GLY A 28 -5.50 -9.25 -9.98
C GLY A 28 -6.19 -10.31 -9.13
N MET A 29 -5.57 -11.49 -9.02
CA MET A 29 -6.11 -12.66 -8.29
C MET A 29 -7.37 -13.32 -8.90
N THR A 30 -7.71 -12.99 -10.15
CA THR A 30 -8.75 -13.70 -10.93
C THR A 30 -8.11 -14.50 -12.07
N PRO A 31 -8.84 -15.40 -12.78
CA PRO A 31 -8.32 -16.09 -13.96
C PRO A 31 -7.84 -15.16 -15.10
N GLY A 32 -8.16 -13.86 -15.05
CA GLY A 32 -7.66 -12.83 -15.97
C GLY A 32 -6.38 -12.11 -15.50
N ASP A 33 -5.74 -12.57 -14.43
CA ASP A 33 -4.49 -12.00 -13.95
C ASP A 33 -3.31 -12.50 -14.80
N TYR A 34 -2.69 -11.57 -15.55
CA TYR A 34 -1.51 -11.85 -16.36
C TYR A 34 -0.19 -11.78 -15.54
N GLY A 35 -0.31 -11.64 -14.21
CA GLY A 35 0.82 -11.59 -13.28
C GLY A 35 1.64 -10.29 -13.38
N PHE A 36 1.10 -9.26 -14.04
CA PHE A 36 1.79 -7.98 -14.16
C PHE A 36 1.83 -7.27 -12.80
N PHE A 37 3.03 -6.93 -12.35
CA PHE A 37 3.29 -6.20 -11.12
C PHE A 37 4.53 -5.32 -11.27
N GLN A 38 4.45 -4.06 -10.86
CA GLN A 38 5.59 -3.16 -10.86
C GLN A 38 5.47 -2.11 -9.75
N TRP A 39 6.52 -1.91 -8.96
CA TRP A 39 6.57 -0.81 -8.00
C TRP A 39 6.75 0.54 -8.70
N VAL A 40 6.03 1.55 -8.24
CA VAL A 40 6.18 2.95 -8.69
C VAL A 40 7.27 3.65 -7.89
N ASP A 41 7.19 3.52 -6.57
CA ASP A 41 8.12 4.17 -5.65
C ASP A 41 9.33 3.28 -5.35
N ARG A 42 10.44 3.91 -4.97
CA ARG A 42 11.59 3.17 -4.43
C ARG A 42 11.22 2.44 -3.14
N GLU A 43 12.04 1.48 -2.77
CA GLU A 43 11.92 0.88 -1.45
C GLU A 43 12.26 1.91 -0.36
N ALA A 44 11.45 1.94 0.69
CA ALA A 44 11.75 2.73 1.88
C ALA A 44 12.96 2.13 2.59
N THR A 45 13.81 2.99 3.14
CA THR A 45 14.87 2.55 4.05
C THR A 45 14.23 1.91 5.30
N PRO A 46 14.96 1.07 6.05
CA PRO A 46 14.45 0.50 7.29
C PRO A 46 13.93 1.56 8.28
N TYR A 47 14.64 2.69 8.38
CA TYR A 47 14.21 3.81 9.22
C TYR A 47 12.89 4.43 8.75
N GLU A 48 12.79 4.76 7.45
CA GLU A 48 11.55 5.33 6.87
C GLU A 48 10.37 4.39 7.07
N ARG A 49 10.56 3.08 6.87
CA ARG A 49 9.51 2.07 7.06
C ARG A 49 9.02 2.03 8.51
N THR A 50 9.94 2.03 9.48
CA THR A 50 9.58 2.05 10.91
C THR A 50 8.83 3.33 11.26
N LEU A 51 9.38 4.49 10.88
CA LEU A 51 8.77 5.79 11.14
C LEU A 51 7.34 5.89 10.57
N LEU A 52 7.13 5.42 9.34
CA LEU A 52 5.80 5.42 8.71
C LEU A 52 4.80 4.54 9.45
N CYS A 53 5.23 3.37 9.96
CA CYS A 53 4.38 2.50 10.76
C CYS A 53 4.03 3.15 12.11
N ASP A 54 5.02 3.68 12.82
CA ASP A 54 4.83 4.31 14.13
C ASP A 54 3.87 5.51 14.05
N LEU A 55 4.03 6.36 13.03
CA LEU A 55 3.14 7.51 12.81
C LEU A 55 1.71 7.09 12.48
N ARG A 56 1.53 6.06 11.65
CA ARG A 56 0.20 5.53 11.34
C ARG A 56 -0.47 5.03 12.62
N ASP A 57 0.25 4.28 13.43
CA ASP A 57 -0.28 3.68 14.65
C ASP A 57 -0.64 4.77 15.68
N ALA A 58 0.18 5.81 15.80
CA ALA A 58 -0.14 7.00 16.61
C ALA A 58 -1.44 7.70 16.15
N VAL A 59 -1.62 7.89 14.82
CA VAL A 59 -2.85 8.48 14.27
C VAL A 59 -4.07 7.60 14.56
N TRP A 60 -3.93 6.27 14.50
CA TRP A 60 -5.02 5.36 14.82
C TRP A 60 -5.40 5.38 16.30
N SER A 61 -4.43 5.43 17.21
CA SER A 61 -4.69 5.58 18.64
C SER A 61 -5.43 6.89 18.93
N LEU A 62 -4.93 8.02 18.39
CA LEU A 62 -5.58 9.32 18.56
C LEU A 62 -7.01 9.35 18.00
N ARG A 63 -7.26 8.70 16.86
CA ARG A 63 -8.62 8.60 16.29
C ARG A 63 -9.56 7.78 17.18
N ARG A 64 -9.05 6.74 17.85
CA ARG A 64 -9.83 5.94 18.79
C ARG A 64 -10.17 6.73 20.05
N GLU A 65 -9.18 7.37 20.65
CA GLU A 65 -9.36 8.23 21.84
C GLU A 65 -10.39 9.34 21.56
N ASN A 66 -10.27 10.02 20.41
CA ASN A 66 -11.25 11.03 19.99
C ASN A 66 -12.66 10.47 19.74
N ALA A 67 -12.78 9.22 19.29
CA ALA A 67 -14.08 8.58 19.08
C ALA A 67 -14.73 8.14 20.40
N GLU A 68 -13.93 7.84 21.43
CA GLU A 68 -14.41 7.49 22.77
C GLU A 68 -14.74 8.73 23.63
N ALA A 69 -14.12 9.88 23.31
CA ALA A 69 -14.34 11.15 24.00
C ALA A 69 -15.57 11.94 23.50
N ASN A 70 -16.17 11.56 22.37
CA ASN A 70 -17.39 12.16 21.80
C ASN A 70 -18.61 11.26 22.02
#